data_AF-A0A820LJL2-F1
#
_entry.id   AF-A0A820LJL2-F1
#
_cell.length_a   1.000
_cell.length_b   1.000
_cell.length_c   1.000
_cell.angle_alpha   90.00
_cell.angle_beta   90.00
_cell.angle_gamma   90.00
#
_symmetry.space_group_name_H-M   'P 1'
#
loop_
_entity.id
_entity.type
_entity.pdbx_description
1 polymer ?
#
loop_
_entity_poly.entity_id
_entity_poly.type
_entity_poly.pdbx_seq_one_letter_code
_entity_poly.pdbx_strand_id
1 'polypeptide(L)'
;TCEGCSKRFCSTHIPEHQQILIDEFNNISHGYNEFKERINEQKQNPQNHSLIKQIDQWETNSIEKVQQKAQDCREIVNEFLRTFINAIEMKFNDLNRQIQQLHKENDFNEINLNYLRNQLRKITEELNDPSNISIQQNSQPCINDISIIILKSTFLRNHF
;
A
#
# COMPACT_ATOMS: atom_id res chain seq x y z
N THR A 1 40.49 41.40 -16.92
CA THR A 1 41.85 41.54 -17.48
C THR A 1 42.35 42.89 -17.02
N CYS A 2 43.43 42.96 -16.23
CA CYS A 2 44.04 44.26 -15.95
C CYS A 2 44.63 44.76 -17.28
N GLU A 3 44.18 45.92 -17.77
CA GLU A 3 44.52 46.42 -19.11
C GLU A 3 46.03 46.69 -19.33
N GLY A 4 46.89 46.46 -18.33
CA GLY A 4 48.35 46.59 -18.44
C GLY A 4 49.17 45.32 -18.20
N CYS A 5 48.59 44.15 -17.89
CA CYS A 5 49.39 42.96 -17.57
C CYS A 5 48.72 41.65 -18.00
N SER A 6 49.25 41.04 -19.06
CA SER A 6 48.86 39.71 -19.57
C SER A 6 49.31 38.53 -18.68
N LYS A 7 49.50 38.73 -17.37
CA LYS A 7 49.91 37.69 -16.41
C LYS A 7 48.92 37.62 -15.23
N ARG A 8 48.74 36.43 -14.65
CA ARG A 8 47.81 36.17 -13.52
C ARG A 8 48.17 36.94 -12.23
N PHE A 9 49.41 37.44 -12.13
CA PHE A 9 49.88 38.23 -11.01
C PHE A 9 50.75 39.37 -11.56
N CYS A 10 50.42 40.61 -11.23
CA CYS A 10 51.22 41.79 -11.52
C CYS A 10 51.61 42.49 -10.21
N SER A 11 52.84 43.01 -10.14
CA SER A 11 53.38 43.60 -8.91
C SER A 11 52.62 44.85 -8.44
N THR A 12 51.92 45.52 -9.35
CA THR A 12 51.20 46.77 -9.09
C THR A 12 49.80 46.54 -8.51
N HIS A 13 49.14 45.42 -8.82
CA HIS A 13 47.78 45.11 -8.34
C HIS A 13 47.72 43.89 -7.41
N ILE A 14 48.82 43.64 -6.68
CA ILE A 14 48.91 42.56 -5.70
C ILE A 14 47.76 42.63 -4.67
N PRO A 15 47.41 43.79 -4.09
CA PRO A 15 46.32 43.87 -3.11
C PRO A 15 44.97 43.43 -3.69
N GLU A 16 44.65 43.84 -4.91
CA GLU A 16 43.41 43.49 -5.60
C GLU A 16 43.36 42.00 -5.95
N HIS A 17 44.47 41.44 -6.44
CA HIS A 17 44.58 40.00 -6.69
C HIS A 17 44.45 39.18 -5.40
N GLN A 18 45.04 39.66 -4.30
CA GLN A 18 44.93 39.02 -2.99
C GLN A 18 43.49 39.06 -2.48
N GLN A 19 42.79 40.18 -2.66
CA GLN A 19 41.38 40.29 -2.27
C GLN A 19 40.50 39.30 -3.04
N ILE A 20 40.69 39.18 -4.36
CA ILE A 20 39.96 38.19 -5.17
C ILE A 20 40.18 36.76 -4.66
N LEU A 21 41.43 36.40 -4.31
CA LEU A 21 41.74 35.08 -3.76
C LEU A 21 41.12 34.86 -2.38
N ILE A 22 41.07 35.89 -1.53
CA ILE A 22 40.40 35.83 -0.23
C ILE A 22 38.90 35.61 -0.42
N ASP A 23 38.27 36.31 -1.36
CA ASP A 23 36.85 36.17 -1.66
C ASP A 23 36.53 34.77 -2.21
N GLU A 24 37.35 34.25 -3.12
CA GLU A 24 37.24 32.87 -3.62
C GLU A 24 37.39 31.85 -2.48
N PHE A 25 38.37 32.03 -1.59
CA PHE A 25 38.57 31.14 -0.44
C PHE A 25 37.38 31.18 0.52
N ASN A 26 36.84 32.37 0.80
CA ASN A 26 35.67 32.53 1.65
C ASN A 26 34.44 31.84 1.07
N ASN A 27 34.23 31.93 -0.26
CA ASN A 27 33.16 31.22 -0.95
C ASN A 27 33.32 29.69 -0.83
N ILE A 28 34.53 29.17 -1.00
CA ILE A 28 34.82 27.74 -0.81
C ILE A 28 34.56 27.31 0.65
N SER A 29 35.03 28.11 1.62
CA SER A 29 34.83 27.86 3.05
C SER A 29 33.35 27.85 3.43
N HIS A 30 32.56 28.78 2.87
CA HIS A 30 31.12 28.82 3.05
C HIS A 30 30.45 27.55 2.49
N GLY A 31 30.74 27.19 1.24
CA GLY A 31 30.20 25.97 0.63
C GLY A 31 30.59 24.69 1.37
N TYR A 32 31.79 24.63 1.94
CA TYR A 32 32.22 23.53 2.82
C TYR A 32 31.34 23.43 4.08
N ASN A 33 31.05 24.57 4.73
CA ASN A 33 30.22 24.60 5.93
C ASN A 33 28.78 24.16 5.62
N GLU A 34 28.18 24.66 4.53
CA GLU A 34 26.85 24.22 4.07
C GLU A 34 26.82 22.70 3.80
N PHE A 35 27.85 22.17 3.14
CA PHE A 35 27.93 20.75 2.86
C PHE A 35 28.08 19.91 4.14
N LYS A 36 28.89 20.38 5.09
CA LYS A 36 29.05 19.75 6.41
C LYS A 36 27.73 19.71 7.18
N GLU A 37 26.95 20.79 7.11
CA GLU A 37 25.61 20.84 7.69
C GLU A 37 24.68 19.80 7.05
N ARG A 38 24.63 19.73 5.72
CA ARG A 38 23.84 18.70 5.01
C ARG A 38 24.23 17.27 5.39
N ILE A 39 25.53 16.98 5.55
CA ILE A 39 25.99 15.67 6.05
C ILE A 39 25.46 15.40 7.45
N ASN A 40 25.55 16.39 8.35
CA ASN A 40 25.08 16.24 9.72
C ASN A 40 23.57 16.04 9.79
N GLU A 41 22.80 16.77 8.98
CA GLU A 41 21.35 16.59 8.85
C GLU A 41 20.99 15.17 8.40
N GLN A 42 21.68 14.64 7.39
CA GLN A 42 21.46 13.26 6.93
C GLN A 42 21.83 12.21 7.99
N LYS A 43 22.88 12.46 8.79
CA LYS A 43 23.27 11.59 9.90
C LYS A 43 22.24 11.61 11.04
N GLN A 44 21.70 12.78 11.36
CA GLN A 44 20.72 12.95 12.43
C GLN A 44 19.33 12.47 12.01
N ASN A 45 18.97 12.68 10.75
CA ASN A 45 17.65 12.38 10.19
C ASN A 45 17.75 11.50 8.93
N PRO A 46 18.20 10.23 9.05
CA PRO A 46 18.34 9.33 7.91
C PRO A 46 17.00 9.05 7.22
N GLN A 47 15.88 9.22 7.92
CA GLN A 47 14.52 9.10 7.37
C GLN A 47 14.24 10.10 6.23
N ASN A 48 14.93 11.24 6.23
CA ASN A 48 14.79 12.22 5.15
C ASN A 48 15.54 11.82 3.87
N HIS A 49 16.37 10.77 3.92
CA HIS A 49 17.12 10.29 2.78
C HIS A 49 16.18 9.78 1.69
N SER A 50 16.48 10.11 0.43
CA SER A 50 15.62 9.79 -0.72
C SER A 50 15.36 8.30 -0.91
N LEU A 51 16.32 7.44 -0.56
CA LEU A 51 16.16 5.98 -0.59
C LEU A 51 15.16 5.48 0.47
N ILE A 52 15.14 6.09 1.66
CA ILE A 52 14.16 5.71 2.70
C ILE A 52 12.76 6.14 2.27
N LYS A 53 12.62 7.38 1.77
CA LYS A 53 11.33 7.85 1.21
C LYS A 53 10.80 6.97 0.08
N GLN A 54 11.67 6.35 -0.72
CA GLN A 54 11.24 5.38 -1.74
C GLN A 54 10.68 4.10 -1.13
N ILE A 55 11.27 3.62 -0.03
CA ILE A 55 10.74 2.48 0.73
C ILE A 55 9.37 2.86 1.33
N ASP A 56 9.26 4.01 1.99
CA ASP A 56 8.01 4.49 2.60
C ASP A 56 6.89 4.61 1.55
N GLN A 57 7.22 5.14 0.37
CA GLN A 57 6.27 5.24 -0.74
C GLN A 57 5.85 3.86 -1.26
N TRP A 58 6.80 2.94 -1.40
CA TRP A 58 6.49 1.56 -1.80
C TRP A 58 5.61 0.87 -0.77
N GLU A 59 5.88 1.04 0.53
CA GLU A 59 5.09 0.50 1.63
C GLU A 59 3.65 1.03 1.58
N THR A 60 3.49 2.36 1.52
CA THR A 60 2.18 3.02 1.45
C THR A 60 1.37 2.50 0.26
N ASN A 61 1.96 2.52 -0.93
CA ASN A 61 1.29 2.03 -2.15
C ASN A 61 0.93 0.54 -2.06
N SER A 62 1.75 -0.26 -1.36
CA SER A 62 1.52 -1.70 -1.21
C SER A 62 0.35 -1.99 -0.28
N ILE A 63 0.26 -1.26 0.84
CA ILE A 63 -0.86 -1.34 1.78
C ILE A 63 -2.16 -0.97 1.07
N GLU A 64 -2.17 0.15 0.33
CA GLU A 64 -3.35 0.61 -0.42
C GLU A 64 -3.84 -0.46 -1.41
N LYS A 65 -2.93 -1.09 -2.16
CA LYS A 65 -3.28 -2.16 -3.10
C LYS A 65 -3.93 -3.37 -2.42
N VAL A 66 -3.39 -3.79 -1.28
CA VAL A 66 -3.96 -4.93 -0.52
C VAL A 66 -5.33 -4.56 0.05
N GLN A 67 -5.48 -3.35 0.58
CA GLN A 67 -6.75 -2.86 1.10
C GLN A 67 -7.81 -2.77 0.00
N GLN A 68 -7.47 -2.22 -1.16
CA GLN A 68 -8.38 -2.16 -2.31
C GLN A 68 -8.78 -3.56 -2.75
N LYS A 69 -7.83 -4.48 -2.91
CA LYS A 69 -8.14 -5.85 -3.32
C LYS A 69 -9.05 -6.58 -2.33
N ALA A 70 -8.81 -6.39 -1.04
CA ALA A 70 -9.67 -6.95 0.01
C ALA A 70 -11.08 -6.35 -0.06
N GLN A 71 -11.20 -5.04 -0.33
CA GLN A 71 -12.47 -4.36 -0.46
C GLN A 71 -13.26 -4.87 -1.68
N ASP A 72 -12.62 -4.99 -2.84
CA ASP A 72 -13.23 -5.54 -4.05
C ASP A 72 -13.79 -6.96 -3.79
N CYS A 73 -13.01 -7.80 -3.09
CA CYS A 73 -13.45 -9.14 -2.72
C CYS A 73 -14.66 -9.12 -1.77
N ARG A 74 -14.68 -8.22 -0.78
CA ARG A 74 -15.84 -8.06 0.12
C ARG A 74 -17.09 -7.62 -0.64
N GLU A 75 -16.95 -6.72 -1.61
CA GLU A 75 -18.07 -6.24 -2.43
C GLU A 75 -18.69 -7.37 -3.24
N ILE A 76 -17.88 -8.19 -3.90
CA ILE A 76 -18.34 -9.39 -4.62
C ILE A 76 -19.09 -10.35 -3.70
N VAL A 77 -18.54 -10.63 -2.51
CA VAL A 77 -19.20 -11.51 -1.52
C VAL A 77 -20.52 -10.89 -1.05
N ASN A 78 -20.56 -9.59 -0.77
CA ASN A 78 -21.77 -8.90 -0.33
C ASN A 78 -22.87 -8.92 -1.39
N GLU A 79 -22.53 -8.72 -2.66
CA GLU A 79 -23.48 -8.83 -3.77
C GLU A 79 -24.05 -10.24 -3.89
N PHE A 80 -23.19 -11.25 -3.81
CA PHE A 80 -23.63 -12.65 -3.76
C PHE A 80 -24.57 -12.90 -2.58
N LEU A 81 -24.20 -12.46 -1.37
CA LEU A 81 -24.99 -12.66 -0.16
C LEU A 81 -26.36 -12.00 -0.24
N ARG A 82 -26.48 -10.82 -0.86
CA ARG A 82 -27.78 -10.16 -1.07
C ARG A 82 -28.71 -11.03 -1.91
N THR A 83 -28.23 -11.51 -3.06
CA THR A 83 -29.03 -12.38 -3.94
C THR A 83 -29.35 -13.72 -3.27
N PHE A 84 -28.39 -14.28 -2.54
CA PHE A 84 -28.55 -15.53 -1.80
C PHE A 84 -29.61 -15.41 -0.70
N ILE A 85 -29.55 -14.37 0.13
CA ILE A 85 -30.52 -14.12 1.20
C ILE A 85 -31.92 -13.93 0.61
N ASN A 86 -32.08 -13.19 -0.49
CA ASN A 86 -33.36 -13.04 -1.16
C ASN A 86 -33.92 -14.40 -1.63
N ALA A 87 -33.06 -15.31 -2.11
CA ALA A 87 -33.49 -16.66 -2.50
C ALA A 87 -33.94 -17.50 -1.29
N ILE A 88 -33.24 -17.40 -0.16
CA ILE A 88 -33.64 -18.04 1.10
C ILE A 88 -34.99 -17.48 1.59
N GLU A 89 -35.17 -16.16 1.55
CA GLU A 89 -36.42 -15.51 1.95
C GLU A 89 -37.60 -15.98 1.09
N MET A 90 -37.42 -16.12 -0.23
CA MET A 90 -38.45 -16.69 -1.12
C MET A 90 -38.84 -18.11 -0.73
N LYS A 91 -37.86 -18.99 -0.46
CA LYS A 91 -38.11 -20.37 0.00
C LYS A 91 -38.84 -20.39 1.35
N PHE A 92 -38.43 -19.53 2.28
CA PHE A 92 -39.05 -19.40 3.59
C PHE A 92 -40.50 -18.92 3.50
N ASN A 93 -40.76 -17.90 2.68
CA ASN A 93 -42.11 -17.37 2.45
C ASN A 93 -43.03 -18.39 1.76
N ASP A 94 -42.49 -19.23 0.88
CA ASP A 94 -43.22 -20.35 0.30
C ASP A 94 -43.59 -21.40 1.35
N LEU A 95 -42.64 -21.81 2.18
CA LEU A 95 -42.89 -22.73 3.30
C LEU A 95 -43.95 -22.16 4.26
N ASN A 96 -43.88 -20.86 4.60
CA ASN A 96 -44.88 -20.20 5.43
C ASN A 96 -46.28 -20.25 4.79
N ARG A 97 -46.41 -19.98 3.48
CA ARG A 97 -47.70 -20.09 2.77
C ARG A 97 -48.27 -21.52 2.86
N GLN A 98 -47.43 -22.54 2.69
CA GLN A 98 -47.85 -23.94 2.81
C GLN A 98 -48.33 -24.26 4.24
N ILE A 99 -47.62 -23.78 5.27
CA ILE A 99 -48.04 -23.94 6.68
C ILE A 99 -49.40 -23.28 6.93
N GLN A 100 -49.59 -22.04 6.48
CA GLN A 100 -50.85 -21.31 6.65
C GLN A 100 -52.02 -22.00 5.94
N GLN A 101 -51.78 -22.56 4.76
CA GLN A 101 -52.81 -23.29 4.02
C GLN A 101 -53.26 -24.56 4.75
N LEU A 102 -52.30 -25.40 5.18
CA LEU A 102 -52.59 -26.63 5.93
C LEU A 102 -53.32 -26.33 7.25
N HIS A 103 -52.94 -25.25 7.93
CA HIS A 103 -53.62 -24.81 9.14
C HIS A 103 -55.06 -24.36 8.87
N LYS A 104 -55.28 -23.57 7.81
CA LYS A 104 -56.61 -23.08 7.42
C LYS A 104 -57.56 -24.21 7.01
N GLU A 105 -57.03 -25.20 6.29
CA GLU A 105 -57.79 -26.37 5.83
C GLU A 105 -57.95 -27.43 6.93
N ASN A 106 -57.20 -27.29 8.05
CA ASN A 106 -57.08 -28.28 9.12
C ASN A 106 -56.71 -29.68 8.57
N ASP A 107 -55.93 -29.70 7.49
CA ASP A 107 -55.59 -30.89 6.68
C ASP A 107 -54.10 -31.21 6.81
N PHE A 108 -53.66 -31.54 8.02
CA PHE A 108 -52.29 -31.97 8.27
C PHE A 108 -52.25 -33.39 8.82
N ASN A 109 -51.30 -34.15 8.30
CA ASN A 109 -50.98 -35.49 8.76
C ASN A 109 -49.46 -35.61 9.00
N GLU A 110 -49.02 -36.78 9.43
CA GLU A 110 -47.60 -37.02 9.72
C GLU A 110 -46.68 -36.77 8.52
N ILE A 111 -47.14 -37.07 7.30
CA ILE A 111 -46.38 -36.84 6.06
C ILE A 111 -46.17 -35.34 5.85
N ASN A 112 -47.24 -34.54 5.99
CA ASN A 112 -47.18 -33.08 5.87
C ASN A 112 -46.22 -32.49 6.92
N LEU A 113 -46.32 -32.94 8.18
CA LEU A 113 -45.44 -32.46 9.25
C LEU A 113 -43.97 -32.83 9.03
N ASN A 114 -43.70 -34.06 8.57
CA ASN A 114 -42.34 -34.49 8.28
C ASN A 114 -41.75 -33.72 7.09
N TYR A 115 -42.54 -33.46 6.04
CA TYR A 115 -42.13 -32.64 4.92
C TYR A 115 -41.76 -31.22 5.36
N LEU A 116 -42.61 -30.55 6.15
CA LEU A 116 -42.36 -29.19 6.64
C LEU A 116 -41.08 -29.11 7.49
N ARG A 117 -40.87 -30.07 8.41
CA ARG A 117 -39.63 -30.16 9.21
C ARG A 117 -38.40 -30.32 8.33
N ASN A 118 -38.47 -31.17 7.32
CA ASN A 118 -37.35 -31.39 6.40
C ASN A 118 -37.03 -30.15 5.57
N GLN A 119 -38.04 -29.43 5.08
CA GLN A 119 -37.82 -28.18 4.35
C GLN A 119 -37.22 -27.09 5.24
N LEU A 120 -37.74 -26.93 6.46
CA LEU A 120 -37.20 -25.97 7.41
C LEU A 120 -35.73 -26.26 7.73
N ARG A 121 -35.39 -27.55 7.95
CA ARG A 121 -34.00 -27.99 8.15
C ARG A 121 -33.12 -27.63 6.95
N LYS A 122 -33.56 -27.95 5.71
CA LYS A 122 -32.79 -27.62 4.50
C LYS A 122 -32.54 -26.13 4.35
N ILE A 123 -33.57 -25.30 4.55
CA ILE A 123 -33.43 -23.84 4.49
C ILE A 123 -32.43 -23.35 5.55
N THR A 124 -32.46 -23.94 6.75
CA THR A 124 -31.51 -23.62 7.83
C THR A 124 -30.08 -24.03 7.49
N GLU A 125 -29.89 -25.22 6.92
CA GLU A 125 -28.58 -25.70 6.48
C GLU A 125 -28.00 -24.80 5.38
N GLU A 126 -28.80 -24.50 4.35
CA GLU A 126 -28.38 -23.62 3.26
C GLU A 126 -28.01 -22.22 3.76
N LEU A 127 -28.81 -21.62 4.67
CA LEU A 127 -28.55 -20.28 5.21
C LEU A 127 -27.20 -20.20 5.95
N ASN A 128 -26.82 -21.26 6.65
CA ASN A 128 -25.59 -21.29 7.45
C ASN A 128 -24.35 -21.62 6.60
N ASP A 129 -24.51 -22.37 5.51
CA ASP A 129 -23.40 -22.79 4.64
C ASP A 129 -23.79 -22.68 3.15
N PRO A 130 -23.58 -21.51 2.54
CA PRO A 130 -23.87 -21.32 1.13
C PRO A 130 -22.82 -22.02 0.25
N SER A 131 -23.18 -23.19 -0.29
CA SER A 131 -22.27 -24.03 -1.09
C SER A 131 -21.81 -23.42 -2.44
N ASN A 132 -22.32 -22.24 -2.81
CA ASN A 132 -22.15 -21.65 -4.14
C ASN A 132 -21.02 -20.60 -4.22
N ILE A 133 -20.33 -20.33 -3.11
CA ILE A 133 -19.18 -19.41 -3.07
C ILE A 133 -18.04 -20.01 -2.27
N SER A 134 -16.81 -19.84 -2.75
CA SER A 134 -15.61 -20.22 -1.99
C SER A 134 -14.53 -19.16 -2.16
N ILE A 135 -13.75 -18.94 -1.11
CA ILE A 135 -12.58 -18.05 -1.16
C ILE A 135 -11.37 -18.93 -1.44
N GLN A 136 -10.62 -18.58 -2.48
CA GLN A 136 -9.39 -19.29 -2.86
C GLN A 136 -8.22 -18.31 -2.87
N GLN A 137 -7.04 -18.81 -2.49
CA GLN A 137 -5.79 -18.03 -2.58
C GLN A 137 -5.17 -18.24 -3.95
N ASN A 138 -4.87 -17.14 -4.64
CA ASN A 138 -4.12 -17.18 -5.89
C ASN A 138 -2.62 -17.30 -5.59
N SER A 139 -1.89 -18.03 -6.42
CA SER A 139 -0.45 -18.21 -6.30
C SER A 139 0.37 -17.00 -6.77
N GLN A 140 -0.26 -16.02 -7.45
CA GLN A 140 0.38 -14.76 -7.83
C GLN A 140 0.33 -13.72 -6.71
N PRO A 141 1.43 -13.02 -6.43
CA PRO A 141 1.49 -12.03 -5.36
C PRO A 141 0.70 -10.76 -5.72
N CYS A 142 0.00 -10.19 -4.74
CA CYS A 142 -0.72 -8.93 -4.89
C CYS A 142 0.21 -7.70 -4.98
N ILE A 143 1.41 -7.82 -4.41
CA ILE A 143 2.42 -6.76 -4.33
C ILE A 143 3.73 -7.29 -4.91
N ASN A 144 4.46 -6.43 -5.64
CA ASN A 144 5.80 -6.73 -6.10
C ASN A 144 6.82 -6.46 -5.01
N ASP A 145 7.75 -7.39 -4.80
CA ASP A 145 8.83 -7.25 -3.82
C ASP A 145 9.80 -6.09 -4.16
N ILE A 146 10.40 -5.49 -3.12
CA ILE A 146 11.44 -4.46 -3.25
C ILE A 146 12.76 -5.03 -2.74
N SER A 147 13.82 -4.87 -3.53
CA SER A 147 15.15 -5.37 -3.17
C SER A 147 16.19 -4.24 -3.16
N ILE A 148 17.13 -4.33 -2.23
CA ILE A 148 18.23 -3.39 -2.10
C ILE A 148 19.46 -4.00 -2.78
N ILE A 149 19.94 -3.35 -3.83
CA ILE A 149 21.16 -3.75 -4.53
C ILE A 149 22.28 -2.79 -4.14
N ILE A 150 23.25 -3.29 -3.38
CA ILE A 150 24.45 -2.53 -3.03
C ILE A 150 25.48 -2.71 -4.14
N LEU A 151 25.57 -1.72 -5.02
CA LEU A 151 26.64 -1.65 -6.02
C LEU A 151 27.95 -1.31 -5.29
N LYS A 152 28.95 -2.19 -5.38
CA LYS A 152 30.23 -2.06 -4.65
C LYS A 152 30.78 -0.64 -4.71
N SER A 153 31.03 -0.07 -3.54
CA SER A 153 31.64 1.25 -3.39
C SER A 153 33.13 1.20 -3.70
N THR A 154 33.60 2.06 -4.61
CA THR A 154 35.01 2.30 -4.91
C THR A 154 35.74 3.09 -3.81
N PHE A 155 35.11 3.34 -2.66
CA PHE A 155 35.53 4.37 -1.69
C PHE A 155 36.49 3.91 -0.58
N LEU A 156 37.08 2.70 -0.68
CA LEU A 156 38.07 2.20 0.28
C LEU A 156 39.45 1.95 -0.36
N ARG A 157 39.94 2.88 -1.19
CA ARG A 157 41.37 3.00 -1.48
C ARG A 157 41.75 4.47 -1.48
N ASN A 158 42.88 4.78 -0.84
CA ASN A 158 43.52 6.09 -0.71
C ASN A 158 43.22 6.83 0.61
N HIS A 159 43.54 6.18 1.72
CA HIS A 159 44.20 6.86 2.83
C HIS A 159 45.60 6.25 2.99
N PHE A 160 46.60 6.90 2.39
CA PHE A 160 48.01 6.86 2.76
C PHE A 160 48.52 8.31 2.70
#